data_AF-A0A1R1BC69-F1
#
_entry.id   AF-A0A1R1BC69-F1
#
_cell.length_a   1.000
_cell.length_b   1.000
_cell.length_c   1.000
_cell.angle_alpha   90.00
_cell.angle_beta   90.00
_cell.angle_gamma   90.00
#
_symmetry.space_group_name_H-M   'P 1'
#
loop_
_entity.id
_entity.type
_entity.pdbx_description
1 polymer ?
#
loop_
_entity_poly.entity_id
_entity_poly.type
_entity_poly.pdbx_seq_one_letter_code
_entity_poly.pdbx_strand_id
1 'polypeptide(L)'
;MYLGRPSVFLLQAYMNGYVDYYNEVNEEQNYFFLPQFQEYIQKRFKIESTHSWAQIISFYSSSDEEAFNAFYRLLDEFIEEAVEITRTNDSLKHIHGGNDIT
;
A
#
# COMPACT_ATOMS: atom_id res chain seq x y z
N MET A 1 -8.99 -19.53 4.68
CA MET A 1 -9.69 -18.91 3.54
C MET A 1 -8.92 -19.29 2.27
N TYR A 2 -9.59 -19.85 1.26
CA TYR A 2 -9.01 -20.18 -0.05
C TYR A 2 -9.64 -19.24 -1.07
N LEU A 3 -8.84 -18.51 -1.86
CA LEU A 3 -9.34 -17.47 -2.75
C LEU A 3 -10.14 -18.05 -3.94
N GLY A 4 -9.86 -19.29 -4.35
CA GLY A 4 -10.62 -20.00 -5.39
C GLY A 4 -10.50 -19.47 -6.82
N ARG A 5 -10.18 -18.19 -7.00
CA ARG A 5 -9.94 -17.50 -8.27
C ARG A 5 -9.12 -16.23 -8.06
N PRO A 6 -8.44 -15.71 -9.10
CA PRO A 6 -7.84 -14.38 -9.08
C PRO A 6 -8.94 -13.34 -8.94
N SER A 7 -9.02 -12.67 -7.79
CA SER A 7 -10.01 -11.60 -7.56
C SER A 7 -9.47 -10.62 -6.52
N VAL A 8 -9.36 -9.35 -6.92
CA VAL A 8 -8.85 -8.28 -6.06
C VAL A 8 -9.71 -8.05 -4.81
N PHE A 9 -11.03 -8.28 -4.91
CA PHE A 9 -11.94 -8.16 -3.76
C PHE A 9 -11.79 -9.30 -2.76
N LEU A 10 -11.56 -10.53 -3.24
CA LEU A 10 -11.28 -11.66 -2.34
C LEU A 10 -9.94 -11.47 -1.63
N LEU A 11 -8.95 -10.94 -2.34
CA LEU A 11 -7.66 -10.57 -1.75
C LEU A 11 -7.83 -9.49 -0.67
N GLN A 12 -8.61 -8.45 -0.94
CA GLN A 12 -8.91 -7.40 0.04
C GLN A 12 -9.59 -7.96 1.29
N ALA A 13 -10.64 -8.77 1.12
CA ALA A 13 -11.35 -9.37 2.24
C ALA A 13 -10.42 -10.26 3.09
N TYR A 14 -9.52 -11.01 2.44
CA TYR A 14 -8.53 -11.82 3.13
C TYR A 14 -7.55 -10.96 3.96
N MET A 15 -6.99 -9.92 3.35
CA MET A 15 -6.02 -9.03 4.02
C MET A 15 -6.65 -8.29 5.19
N ASN A 16 -7.85 -7.74 5.00
CA ASN A 16 -8.58 -7.04 6.06
C ASN A 16 -8.84 -7.98 7.23
N GLY A 17 -9.36 -9.19 6.99
CA GLY A 17 -9.62 -10.15 8.06
C GLY A 17 -8.37 -10.55 8.85
N TYR A 18 -7.21 -10.67 8.18
CA TYR A 18 -5.93 -10.93 8.85
C TYR A 18 -5.47 -9.74 9.70
N VAL A 19 -5.51 -8.52 9.14
CA VAL A 19 -5.10 -7.30 9.84
C VAL A 19 -6.01 -7.00 11.02
N ASP A 20 -7.32 -7.14 10.86
CA ASP A 20 -8.30 -6.95 11.93
C ASP A 20 -8.04 -7.91 13.10
N TYR A 21 -7.82 -9.19 12.81
CA TYR A 21 -7.47 -10.18 13.83
C TYR A 21 -6.14 -9.86 14.52
N TYR A 22 -5.11 -9.47 13.76
CA TYR A 22 -3.82 -9.12 14.34
C TYR A 22 -3.92 -7.89 15.25
N ASN A 23 -4.61 -6.85 14.80
CA ASN A 23 -4.87 -5.63 15.55
C ASN A 23 -5.60 -5.94 16.87
N GLU A 24 -6.64 -6.79 16.83
CA GLU A 24 -7.38 -7.21 18.02
C GLU A 24 -6.49 -7.95 19.03
N VAL A 25 -5.66 -8.87 18.57
CA VAL A 25 -4.81 -9.70 19.45
C VAL A 25 -3.63 -8.92 20.04
N ASN A 26 -3.08 -7.95 19.30
CA ASN A 26 -1.88 -7.20 19.70
C ASN A 26 -2.19 -5.79 20.21
N GLU A 27 -3.47 -5.40 20.29
CA GLU A 27 -3.91 -4.04 20.65
C GLU A 27 -3.29 -2.94 19.75
N GLU A 28 -3.02 -3.28 18.48
CA GLU A 28 -2.54 -2.35 17.46
C GLU A 28 -3.72 -1.80 16.65
N GLN A 29 -3.63 -0.56 16.12
CA GLN A 29 -4.71 0.04 15.32
C GLN A 29 -4.39 0.17 13.83
N ASN A 30 -3.11 0.18 13.48
CA ASN A 30 -2.64 0.43 12.11
C ASN A 30 -1.57 -0.57 11.71
N TYR A 31 -1.71 -1.81 12.17
CA TYR A 31 -0.80 -2.86 11.74
C TYR A 31 -0.88 -3.02 10.22
N PHE A 32 0.30 -3.22 9.62
CA PHE A 32 0.51 -3.44 8.19
C PHE A 32 0.41 -2.17 7.31
N PHE A 33 0.82 -2.31 6.04
CA PHE A 33 0.99 -1.19 5.12
C PHE A 33 -0.30 -0.73 4.43
N LEU A 34 -1.46 -1.35 4.72
CA LEU A 34 -2.70 -1.13 3.97
C LEU A 34 -3.21 0.31 4.02
N PRO A 35 -3.16 1.05 5.15
CA PRO A 35 -3.55 2.46 5.16
C PRO A 35 -2.69 3.32 4.21
N GLN A 36 -1.36 3.13 4.24
CA GLN A 36 -0.44 3.87 3.38
C GLN A 36 -0.61 3.48 1.90
N PHE A 37 -0.88 2.20 1.63
CA PHE A 37 -1.16 1.72 0.28
C PHE A 37 -2.50 2.24 -0.25
N GLN A 38 -3.53 2.36 0.60
CA GLN A 38 -4.80 3.00 0.25
C GLN A 38 -4.57 4.45 -0.20
N GLU A 39 -3.82 5.23 0.57
CA GLU A 39 -3.47 6.63 0.24
C GLU A 39 -2.64 6.71 -1.06
N TYR A 40 -1.68 5.79 -1.23
CA TYR A 40 -0.88 5.68 -2.45
C TYR A 40 -1.76 5.50 -3.70
N ILE A 41 -2.68 4.53 -3.66
CA ILE A 41 -3.58 4.24 -4.78
C ILE A 41 -4.50 5.44 -5.06
N GLN A 42 -5.08 6.07 -4.03
CA GLN A 42 -5.92 7.26 -4.20
C GLN A 42 -5.14 8.39 -4.87
N LYS A 43 -3.91 8.67 -4.42
CA LYS A 43 -3.04 9.69 -5.02
C LYS A 43 -2.68 9.35 -6.47
N ARG A 44 -2.30 8.10 -6.75
CA ARG A 44 -1.87 7.65 -8.08
C ARG A 44 -2.99 7.78 -9.12
N PHE A 45 -4.21 7.43 -8.74
CA PHE A 45 -5.38 7.52 -9.63
C PHE A 45 -6.16 8.83 -9.51
N LYS A 46 -5.69 9.79 -8.70
CA LYS A 46 -6.34 11.10 -8.44
C LYS A 46 -7.80 10.95 -7.98
N ILE A 47 -8.03 10.02 -7.06
CA ILE A 47 -9.34 9.71 -6.50
C ILE A 47 -9.43 10.32 -5.09
N GLU A 48 -10.36 11.26 -4.89
CA GLU A 48 -10.59 11.92 -3.58
C GLU A 48 -11.72 11.26 -2.77
N SER A 49 -12.46 10.34 -3.39
CA SER A 49 -13.58 9.63 -2.75
C SER A 49 -13.11 8.50 -1.83
N THR A 50 -14.02 8.02 -0.97
CA THR A 50 -13.82 6.93 0.01
C THR A 50 -13.78 5.51 -0.60
N HIS A 51 -13.57 5.39 -1.91
CA HIS A 51 -13.43 4.07 -2.55
C HIS A 51 -12.16 3.37 -2.06
N SER A 52 -12.30 2.08 -1.75
CA SER A 52 -11.17 1.26 -1.37
C SER A 52 -10.23 1.01 -2.55
N TRP A 53 -8.97 0.68 -2.26
CA TRP A 53 -7.95 0.36 -3.27
C TRP A 53 -8.43 -0.73 -4.24
N ALA A 54 -9.16 -1.74 -3.76
CA ALA A 54 -9.69 -2.81 -4.62
C ALA A 54 -10.74 -2.28 -5.60
N GLN A 55 -11.63 -1.38 -5.16
CA GLN A 55 -12.61 -0.75 -6.04
C GLN A 55 -11.92 0.14 -7.08
N ILE A 56 -10.91 0.92 -6.68
CA ILE A 56 -10.16 1.78 -7.59
C ILE A 56 -9.44 0.91 -8.63
N ILE A 57 -8.67 -0.10 -8.21
CA ILE A 57 -7.94 -0.98 -9.12
C ILE A 57 -8.89 -1.72 -10.08
N SER A 58 -9.99 -2.26 -9.55
CA SER A 58 -11.01 -2.93 -10.36
C SER A 58 -11.65 -2.00 -11.38
N PHE A 59 -11.86 -0.73 -11.05
CA PHE A 59 -12.45 0.25 -11.98
C PHE A 59 -11.56 0.50 -13.20
N TYR A 60 -10.24 0.48 -13.02
CA TYR A 60 -9.25 0.68 -14.09
C TYR A 60 -8.81 -0.64 -14.76
N SER A 61 -9.47 -1.76 -14.47
CA SER A 61 -9.12 -3.08 -15.02
C SER A 61 -10.27 -3.64 -15.84
N SER A 62 -9.96 -4.40 -16.88
CA SER A 62 -10.95 -4.99 -17.79
C SER A 62 -11.51 -6.33 -17.28
N SER A 63 -10.86 -6.94 -16.28
CA SER A 63 -11.27 -8.20 -15.67
C SER A 63 -10.80 -8.33 -14.21
N ASP A 64 -11.42 -9.25 -13.47
CA ASP A 64 -11.01 -9.59 -12.09
C ASP A 64 -9.55 -10.09 -12.03
N GLU A 65 -9.10 -10.84 -13.04
CA GLU A 65 -7.72 -11.34 -13.12
C GLU A 65 -6.73 -10.21 -13.41
N GLU A 66 -7.07 -9.30 -14.32
CA GLU A 66 -6.27 -8.10 -14.58
C GLU A 66 -6.17 -7.23 -13.32
N ALA A 67 -7.28 -7.02 -12.60
CA ALA A 67 -7.29 -6.26 -11.35
C ALA A 67 -6.43 -6.92 -10.27
N PHE A 68 -6.47 -8.25 -10.18
CA PHE A 68 -5.64 -9.01 -9.27
C PHE A 68 -4.15 -8.87 -9.59
N ASN A 69 -3.77 -8.96 -10.87
CA ASN A 69 -2.37 -8.76 -11.29
C ASN A 69 -1.93 -7.30 -11.14
N ALA A 70 -2.82 -6.34 -11.41
CA ALA A 70 -2.56 -4.92 -11.23
C ALA A 70 -2.25 -4.57 -9.78
N PHE A 71 -2.92 -5.21 -8.81
CA PHE A 71 -2.60 -5.07 -7.40
C PHE A 71 -1.13 -5.35 -7.11
N TYR A 72 -0.58 -6.47 -7.58
CA TYR A 72 0.81 -6.83 -7.30
C TYR A 72 1.80 -5.87 -7.95
N ARG A 73 1.54 -5.46 -9.20
CA ARG A 73 2.36 -4.42 -9.86
C ARG A 73 2.36 -3.10 -9.08
N LEU A 74 1.19 -2.65 -8.65
CA LEU A 74 1.07 -1.40 -7.87
C LEU A 74 1.72 -1.53 -6.49
N LEU A 75 1.70 -2.72 -5.91
CA LEU A 75 2.38 -3.01 -4.65
C LEU A 75 3.91 -2.96 -4.82
N ASP A 76 4.44 -3.52 -5.90
CA ASP A 76 5.87 -3.45 -6.21
C ASP A 76 6.31 -1.98 -6.38
N GLU A 77 5.56 -1.19 -7.15
CA GLU A 77 5.81 0.24 -7.33
C GLU A 77 5.75 1.01 -5.99
N PHE A 78 4.76 0.72 -5.14
CA PHE A 78 4.63 1.31 -3.81
C PHE A 78 5.86 1.01 -2.92
N ILE A 79 6.34 -0.23 -2.95
CA ILE A 79 7.52 -0.63 -2.17
C ILE A 79 8.77 0.03 -2.73
N GLU A 80 8.94 0.07 -4.05
CA GLU A 80 10.07 0.72 -4.70
C GLU A 80 10.15 2.21 -4.34
N GLU A 81 9.03 2.94 -4.44
CA GLU A 81 8.95 4.36 -4.07
C GLU A 81 9.30 4.57 -2.58
N ALA A 82 8.81 3.70 -1.70
CA ALA A 82 9.13 3.77 -0.27
C ALA A 82 10.64 3.60 -0.01
N VAL A 83 11.29 2.65 -0.69
CA VAL A 83 12.72 2.40 -0.53
C VAL A 83 13.56 3.53 -1.14
N GLU A 84 13.16 4.11 -2.27
CA GLU A 84 13.84 5.26 -2.86
C GLU A 84 13.83 6.48 -1.93
N ILE A 85 12.70 6.75 -1.28
CA ILE A 85 12.59 7.82 -0.27
C ILE A 85 13.56 7.57 0.89
N THR A 86 13.65 6.34 1.40
CA THR A 86 14.59 5.99 2.48
C THR A 86 16.05 6.24 2.06
N ARG A 87 16.45 5.75 0.89
CA ARG A 87 17.83 5.94 0.37
C ARG A 87 18.19 7.42 0.20
N THR A 88 17.23 8.22 -0.27
CA THR A 88 17.42 9.66 -0.44
C THR A 88 17.59 10.36 0.90
N ASN A 89 16.75 10.03 1.88
CA ASN A 89 16.81 10.64 3.21
C ASN A 89 18.12 10.34 3.96
N ASP A 90 18.65 9.12 3.81
CA ASP A 90 19.95 8.77 4.39
C ASP A 90 21.11 9.50 3.71
N SER A 91 21.00 9.74 2.39
CA SER A 91 21.97 10.54 1.64
C SER A 91 21.96 12.02 2.07
N LEU A 92 20.79 12.58 2.39
CA LEU A 92 20.63 13.97 2.86
C LEU A 92 21.13 14.20 4.30
N LYS A 93 21.09 13.19 5.17
CA LYS A 93 21.64 13.31 6.54
C LYS A 93 23.16 13.47 6.55
N HIS A 94 23.86 12.87 5.58
CA HIS A 94 25.32 12.97 5.48
C HIS A 94 25.83 14.36 5.01
N ILE A 95 25.00 15.18 4.38
CA ILE A 95 25.38 16.54 3.92
C ILE A 95 25.07 17.66 4.92
N HIS A 96 24.20 17.43 5.92
CA HIS A 96 23.83 18.47 6.90
C HIS A 96 24.51 18.33 8.27
N GLY A 97 25.32 17.29 8.53
CA GLY A 97 26.02 17.08 9.80
C GLY A 97 27.29 17.92 10.01
N GLY A 98 27.43 19.07 9.34
CA GLY A 98 28.73 19.76 9.18
C GLY A 98 28.77 21.27 9.40
N ASN A 99 27.75 21.90 9.96
CA ASN A 99 27.80 23.33 10.30
C ASN A 99 27.03 23.63 11.60
N ASP A 100 27.65 23.29 12.73
CA ASP A 100 27.35 23.90 14.03
C ASP A 100 28.65 23.92 14.84
N ILE A 101 29.49 24.91 14.55
CA ILE A 101 30.45 25.53 15.50
C ILE A 101 31.05 26.77 14.84
N THR A 102 30.48 27.94 15.12
CA THR A 102 31.26 29.12 15.54
C THR A 102 30.37 30.01 16.39
#